data_AF-X1TWW3-F1
#
_entry.id   AF-X1TWW3-F1
#
_cell.length_a   1.000
_cell.length_b   1.000
_cell.length_c   1.000
_cell.angle_alpha   90.00
_cell.angle_beta   90.00
_cell.angle_gamma   90.00
#
_symmetry.space_group_name_H-M   'P 1'
#
loop_
_entity.id
_entity.type
_entity.pdbx_description
1 polymer ?
#
loop_
_entity_poly.entity_id
_entity_poly.type
_entity_poly.pdbx_seq_one_letter_code
_entity_poly.pdbx_strand_id
1 'polypeptide(L)'
;LTIAKFSIATNETFKGSKNIVEFHNVVAFGKRAETCNKWCEKGKMVAIKGKLRTKRWKDKEGRPARTNQVDIDEITFLGKKEDYADGPKEERPTAKTNEIKDPFD
;
A
#
# COMPACT_ATOMS: atom_id res chain seq x y z
N LEU A 1 -9.68 -6.01 24.58
CA LEU A 1 -9.94 -5.20 23.36
C LEU A 1 -9.21 -5.85 22.20
N THR A 2 -9.95 -6.30 21.18
CA THR A 2 -9.38 -6.88 19.96
C THR A 2 -8.69 -5.79 19.14
N ILE A 3 -7.51 -6.07 18.60
CA ILE A 3 -6.72 -5.14 17.78
C ILE A 3 -6.31 -5.85 16.49
N ALA A 4 -6.49 -5.19 15.34
CA ALA A 4 -5.97 -5.65 14.06
C ALA A 4 -5.01 -4.61 13.51
N LYS A 5 -3.84 -5.06 13.05
CA LYS A 5 -2.82 -4.22 12.41
C LYS A 5 -2.48 -4.82 11.07
N PHE A 6 -2.53 -4.00 10.03
CA PHE A 6 -2.22 -4.42 8.67
C PHE A 6 -1.74 -3.23 7.85
N SER A 7 -1.20 -3.51 6.67
CA SER A 7 -0.74 -2.49 5.72
C SER A 7 -1.61 -2.48 4.48
N ILE A 8 -1.83 -1.30 3.92
CA ILE A 8 -2.49 -1.11 2.63
C ILE A 8 -1.49 -0.50 1.65
N ALA A 9 -1.44 -1.06 0.46
CA ALA A 9 -0.71 -0.50 -0.66
C ALA A 9 -1.63 0.44 -1.46
N THR A 10 -1.17 1.65 -1.73
CA THR A 10 -1.79 2.58 -2.69
C THR A 10 -0.83 2.82 -3.84
N ASN A 11 -1.34 2.86 -5.06
CA ASN A 11 -0.53 3.08 -6.26
C ASN A 11 -0.74 4.50 -6.76
N GLU A 12 0.33 5.19 -7.10
CA GLU A 12 0.32 6.47 -7.82
C GLU A 12 0.95 6.27 -9.20
N THR A 13 0.22 6.65 -10.25
CA THR A 13 0.67 6.56 -11.65
C THR A 13 0.75 7.97 -12.23
N PHE A 14 1.93 8.36 -12.71
CA PHE A 14 2.10 9.60 -13.46
C PHE A 14 2.51 9.26 -14.89
N LYS A 15 1.99 10.01 -15.87
CA LYS A 15 2.33 9.81 -17.28
C LYS A 15 3.84 9.92 -17.48
N GLY A 16 4.44 8.86 -18.03
CA GLY A 16 5.88 8.81 -18.34
C GLY A 16 6.79 8.55 -17.14
N SER A 17 6.26 8.22 -15.96
CA SER A 17 7.07 7.86 -14.78
C SER A 17 6.80 6.43 -14.30
N LYS A 18 7.68 5.94 -13.42
CA LYS A 18 7.51 4.62 -12.79
C LYS A 18 6.41 4.71 -11.73
N ASN A 19 5.49 3.74 -11.72
CA ASN A 19 4.48 3.60 -10.68
C ASN A 19 5.11 3.58 -9.28
N ILE A 20 4.62 4.45 -8.40
CA ILE A 20 5.01 4.52 -6.99
C ILE A 20 3.98 3.76 -6.17
N VAL A 21 4.45 2.95 -5.22
CA VAL A 21 3.60 2.20 -4.31
C VAL A 21 3.92 2.62 -2.89
N GLU A 22 2.92 3.14 -2.19
CA GLU A 22 3.05 3.58 -0.80
C GLU A 22 2.34 2.62 0.14
N PHE A 23 2.99 2.34 1.28
CA PHE A 23 2.49 1.40 2.28
C PHE A 23 2.04 2.13 3.53
N HIS A 24 0.74 2.07 3.77
CA HIS A 24 0.09 2.76 4.88
C HIS A 24 -0.10 1.80 6.04
N ASN A 25 0.35 2.17 7.25
CA ASN A 25 0.08 1.41 8.46
C ASN A 25 -1.32 1.71 8.98
N VAL A 26 -2.12 0.67 9.22
CA VAL A 26 -3.52 0.81 9.63
C VAL A 26 -3.77 0.02 10.90
N VAL A 27 -4.52 0.62 11.83
CA VAL A 27 -4.89 0.01 13.12
C VAL A 27 -6.39 0.08 13.33
N ALA A 28 -7.00 -1.07 13.57
CA ALA A 28 -8.41 -1.21 13.93
C ALA A 28 -8.56 -1.68 15.38
N PHE A 29 -9.62 -1.22 16.05
CA PHE A 29 -9.92 -1.57 17.45
C PHE A 29 -11.33 -2.14 17.60
N GLY A 30 -11.49 -3.04 18.59
CA GLY A 30 -12.79 -3.60 18.98
C GLY A 30 -13.51 -4.31 17.83
N LYS A 31 -14.79 -4.01 17.65
CA LYS A 31 -15.65 -4.61 16.61
C LYS A 31 -15.07 -4.49 15.20
N ARG A 32 -14.38 -3.38 14.88
CA ARG A 32 -13.75 -3.19 13.56
C ARG A 32 -12.59 -4.14 13.36
N ALA A 33 -11.80 -4.40 14.41
CA ALA A 33 -10.72 -5.38 14.35
C ALA A 33 -11.26 -6.79 14.08
N GLU A 34 -12.39 -7.15 14.68
CA GLU A 34 -13.06 -8.43 14.43
C GLU A 34 -13.58 -8.55 13.00
N THR A 35 -14.17 -7.48 12.46
CA THR A 35 -14.57 -7.42 11.05
C THR A 35 -13.36 -7.56 10.13
N CYS A 36 -12.28 -6.83 10.38
CA CYS A 36 -11.05 -6.94 9.60
C CYS A 36 -10.49 -8.37 9.64
N ASN A 37 -10.49 -9.03 10.80
CA ASN A 37 -10.01 -10.41 10.91
C ASN A 37 -10.85 -11.41 10.08
N LYS A 38 -12.14 -11.14 9.89
CA LYS A 38 -13.04 -12.02 9.11
C LYS A 38 -12.96 -11.78 7.60
N TRP A 39 -12.71 -10.54 7.18
CA TRP A 39 -12.91 -10.13 5.78
C TRP A 39 -11.69 -9.51 5.11
N CYS A 40 -10.74 -8.94 5.87
CA CYS A 40 -9.48 -8.42 5.31
C CYS A 40 -8.53 -9.58 5.00
N GLU A 41 -8.48 -9.98 3.74
CA GLU A 41 -7.51 -10.93 3.22
C GLU A 41 -6.52 -10.21 2.29
N LYS A 42 -5.35 -10.81 2.09
CA LYS A 42 -4.34 -10.27 1.19
C LYS A 42 -4.92 -10.09 -0.22
N GLY A 43 -4.73 -8.90 -0.79
CA GLY A 43 -5.16 -8.57 -2.15
C GLY A 43 -6.60 -8.06 -2.28
N LYS A 44 -7.41 -8.12 -1.21
CA LYS A 44 -8.73 -7.47 -1.21
C LYS A 44 -8.56 -5.96 -1.15
N MET A 45 -9.29 -5.27 -2.02
CA MET A 45 -9.33 -3.82 -2.00
C MET A 45 -10.26 -3.36 -0.89
N VAL A 46 -9.87 -2.28 -0.20
CA VAL A 46 -10.66 -1.69 0.88
C VAL A 46 -10.57 -0.17 0.78
N ALA A 47 -11.66 0.51 1.08
CA ALA A 47 -11.67 1.94 1.36
C ALA A 47 -11.66 2.12 2.88
N ILE A 48 -10.79 3.00 3.37
CA ILE A 48 -10.63 3.28 4.79
C ILE A 48 -10.83 4.75 5.05
N LYS A 49 -11.63 5.05 6.08
CA LYS A 49 -11.74 6.37 6.69
C LYS A 49 -11.33 6.28 8.14
N GLY A 50 -10.54 7.24 8.59
CA GLY A 50 -9.99 7.23 9.93
C GLY A 50 -9.15 8.47 10.22
N LYS A 51 -8.37 8.39 11.29
CA LYS A 51 -7.53 9.50 11.77
C LYS A 51 -6.07 9.15 11.62
N LEU A 52 -5.31 10.04 10.99
CA LEU A 52 -3.85 9.95 10.99
C LEU A 52 -3.33 10.22 12.41
N ARG A 53 -2.51 9.32 12.92
CA ARG A 53 -1.89 9.40 14.24
C ARG A 53 -0.39 9.20 14.13
N THR A 54 0.36 10.09 14.76
CA THR A 54 1.80 9.92 14.95
C THR A 54 2.06 9.43 16.36
N LYS A 55 2.52 8.19 16.49
CA LYS A 55 2.93 7.61 17.76
C LYS A 55 4.41 7.89 18.00
N ARG A 56 4.73 8.50 19.15
CA ARG A 56 6.11 8.58 19.66
C ARG A 56 6.39 7.35 20.52
N TRP A 57 7.53 6.72 20.30
CA TRP A 57 7.99 5.57 21.08
C TRP A 57 9.53 5.60 21.17
N LYS A 58 10.12 4.72 21.98
CA LYS A 58 11.57 4.55 22.05
C LYS A 58 11.96 3.24 21.39
N ASP A 59 12.98 3.27 20.54
CA ASP A 59 13.53 2.06 19.95
C ASP A 59 14.26 1.19 21.00
N LYS A 60 14.77 0.03 20.56
CA LYS A 60 15.48 -0.90 21.45
C LYS A 60 16.73 -0.29 22.09
N GLU A 61 17.30 0.75 21.47
CA GLU A 61 18.49 1.49 21.92
C GLU A 61 18.10 2.73 22.74
N GLY A 62 16.80 2.94 23.02
CA GLY A 62 16.30 4.06 23.80
C GLY A 62 16.15 5.38 23.04
N ARG A 63 16.41 5.40 21.73
CA ARG A 63 16.31 6.60 20.89
C ARG A 63 14.84 6.93 20.59
N PRO A 64 14.46 8.22 20.55
CA PRO A 64 13.10 8.61 20.22
C PRO A 64 12.78 8.30 18.75
N ALA A 65 11.71 7.56 18.52
CA ALA A 65 11.20 7.19 17.20
C ALA A 65 9.75 7.64 17.03
N ARG A 66 9.33 7.78 15.77
CA ARG A 66 7.96 8.15 15.39
C ARG A 66 7.42 7.19 14.34
N THR A 67 6.16 6.83 14.46
CA THR A 67 5.46 6.03 13.46
C THR A 67 4.12 6.68 13.15
N ASN A 68 3.83 6.84 11.86
CA ASN A 68 2.53 7.27 11.40
C ASN A 68 1.65 6.04 11.17
N GLN A 69 0.41 6.12 11.63
CA GLN A 69 -0.61 5.09 11.44
C GLN A 69 -1.98 5.74 11.22
N VAL A 70 -2.88 5.02 10.59
CA VAL A 70 -4.30 5.39 10.45
C VAL A 70 -5.11 4.57 11.45
N ASP A 71 -5.74 5.24 12.42
CA ASP A 71 -6.73 4.63 13.30
C ASP A 71 -8.08 4.59 12.58
N ILE A 72 -8.61 3.40 12.30
CA ILE A 72 -9.82 3.23 11.47
C ILE A 72 -11.09 3.65 12.23
N ASP A 73 -11.88 4.53 11.62
CA ASP A 73 -13.26 4.83 12.01
C ASP A 73 -14.27 4.07 11.14
N GLU A 74 -13.97 3.78 9.87
CA GLU A 74 -14.82 3.06 8.95
C GLU A 74 -14.00 2.29 7.90
N ILE A 75 -14.44 1.07 7.58
CA ILE A 75 -13.84 0.23 6.54
C ILE A 75 -14.93 -0.30 5.61
N THR A 76 -14.71 -0.12 4.32
CA THR A 76 -15.58 -0.62 3.26
C THR A 76 -14.78 -1.61 2.43
N PHE A 77 -15.29 -2.83 2.32
CA PHE A 77 -14.69 -3.85 1.48
C PHE A 77 -15.10 -3.60 0.04
N LEU A 78 -14.10 -3.47 -0.84
CA LEU A 78 -14.30 -3.29 -2.26
C LEU A 78 -14.19 -4.65 -2.97
N GLY A 79 -14.59 -4.68 -4.23
CA GLY A 79 -14.51 -5.87 -5.09
C GLY A 79 -13.09 -6.39 -5.29
N LYS A 80 -12.95 -7.38 -6.16
CA LYS A 80 -11.65 -7.97 -6.43
C LYS A 80 -10.78 -6.96 -7.17
N LYS A 81 -9.47 -7.06 -7.00
CA LYS A 81 -8.51 -6.23 -7.73
C LYS A 81 -8.70 -6.35 -9.25
N GLU A 82 -9.11 -7.53 -9.74
CA GLU A 82 -9.42 -7.75 -11.17
C GLU A 82 -10.53 -6.82 -11.67
N ASP A 83 -11.54 -6.51 -10.85
CA ASP A 83 -12.64 -5.61 -11.19
C ASP A 83 -12.15 -4.16 -11.43
N TYR A 84 -10.96 -3.83 -10.93
CA TYR A 84 -10.31 -2.52 -11.06
C TYR A 84 -9.04 -2.55 -11.94
N ALA A 85 -8.68 -3.72 -12.51
CA ALA A 85 -7.46 -3.92 -13.28
C ALA A 85 -7.57 -3.52 -14.77
N ASP A 86 -8.73 -2.99 -15.18
CA ASP A 86 -9.01 -2.57 -16.57
C ASP A 86 -8.64 -1.09 -16.86
N GLY A 87 -7.83 -0.48 -16.00
CA GLY A 87 -7.13 0.76 -16.33
C GLY A 87 -6.09 0.52 -17.43
N PRO A 88 -5.81 1.51 -18.32
CA PRO A 88 -4.96 1.32 -19.48
C PRO A 88 -3.60 0.74 -19.06
N LYS A 89 -3.33 -0.48 -19.50
CA LYS A 89 -2.00 -1.10 -19.41
C LYS A 89 -1.10 -0.34 -20.39
N GLU A 90 -0.40 0.68 -19.93
CA GLU A 90 0.72 1.24 -20.70
C GLU A 90 1.78 0.14 -20.85
N GLU A 91 1.77 -0.50 -22.02
CA GLU A 91 2.85 -1.35 -22.49
C GLU A 91 4.12 -0.50 -22.55
N ARG A 92 5.03 -0.71 -21.60
CA ARG A 92 6.37 -0.12 -21.70
C ARG A 92 7.03 -0.70 -22.95
N PRO A 93 7.46 0.12 -23.93
CA PRO A 93 8.19 -0.40 -25.08
C PRO A 93 9.46 -1.07 -24.58
N THR A 94 9.62 -2.36 -24.87
CA THR A 94 10.87 -3.08 -24.68
C THR A 94 11.90 -2.42 -25.58
N ALA A 95 12.88 -1.74 -24.98
CA ALA A 95 14.03 -1.22 -25.70
C ALA A 95 14.70 -2.39 -26.44
N LYS A 96 14.66 -2.37 -27.77
CA LYS A 96 15.52 -3.24 -28.58
C LYS A 96 16.94 -2.74 -28.38
N THR A 97 17.76 -3.50 -27.69
CA THR A 97 19.21 -3.33 -27.75
C THR A 97 19.63 -3.65 -29.17
N ASN A 98 19.80 -2.63 -30.00
CA ASN A 98 20.58 -2.79 -31.22
C ASN A 98 22.04 -2.89 -30.77
N GLU A 99 22.67 -4.02 -31.07
CA GLU A 99 24.10 -4.22 -30.89
C GLU A 99 24.84 -3.14 -31.69
N ILE A 100 25.39 -2.14 -30.99
CA ILE A 100 26.39 -1.25 -31.55
C ILE A 100 27.66 -2.10 -31.59
N LYS A 101 28.07 -2.52 -32.78
CA LYS A 101 29.38 -3.12 -32.98
C LYS A 101 30.43 -2.03 -32.76
N ASP A 102 31.30 -2.22 -31.78
CA ASP A 102 32.38 -1.28 -31.50
C ASP A 102 33.29 -1.14 -32.73
N PRO A 103 33.63 0.09 -33.16
CA PRO A 103 34.42 0.33 -34.37
C PRO A 103 35.93 0.03 -34.21
N PHE A 104 36.32 -0.71 -33.17
CA PHE A 104 37.72 -1.01 -32.86
C PHE A 104 38.00 -2.50 -32.58
N ASP A 105 37.12 -3.40 -33.03
CA ASP A 105 37.46 -4.82 -33.28
C ASP A 105 37.72 -5.04 -34.79
#